data_AF-A0A2Z5G0V3-F1
#
_entry.id   AF-A0A2Z5G0V3-F1
#
_cell.length_a   1.000
_cell.length_b   1.000
_cell.length_c   1.000
_cell.angle_alpha   90.00
_cell.angle_beta   90.00
_cell.angle_gamma   90.00
#
_symmetry.space_group_name_H-M   'P 1'
#
loop_
_entity.id
_entity.type
_entity.pdbx_description
1 polymer ?
#
loop_
_entity_poly.entity_id
_entity_poly.type
_entity_poly.pdbx_seq_one_letter_code
_entity_poly.pdbx_strand_id
1 'polypeptide(L)'
;MATIHNSAESFPDWSRKAKEMAAEAKVLTGNKLEQLVIRIQRHTGRPKETCWRFVIQYGIKQKPDYRRWTDPEFDLVREELVKGTVEQVAKKLNRTPKAVRNMLRRNHLSLRDIRCDLFSVETLATILRVRKSEIVHWIEQGWLEASVGDRGKRHFYIITPEALTKLYKLHQQDLLKRGIRNQALFEAYLQYCFSPKHTIGEQLLDVRRDKRERAAFAAANAGNSDAVEDEEDEDDQDEAEFGPSLEDLEELDEQSER
;
A
#
# COMPACT_ATOMS: atom_id res chain seq x y z
N MET A 1 50.24 12.95 22.45
CA MET A 1 49.08 12.13 22.02
C MET A 1 48.24 11.87 23.27
N ALA A 2 47.14 12.59 23.45
CA ALA A 2 46.28 12.44 24.62
C ALA A 2 45.24 11.35 24.35
N THR A 3 45.37 10.25 25.08
CA THR A 3 44.50 9.07 25.00
C THR A 3 43.13 9.43 25.57
N ILE A 4 42.13 9.55 24.70
CA ILE A 4 40.73 9.69 25.11
C ILE A 4 40.28 8.31 25.59
N HIS A 5 40.16 8.13 26.90
CA HIS A 5 39.56 6.94 27.48
C HIS A 5 38.06 6.92 27.13
N ASN A 6 37.72 6.18 26.07
CA ASN A 6 36.35 5.86 25.72
C ASN A 6 35.89 4.69 26.60
N SER A 7 35.60 4.96 27.86
CA SER A 7 34.94 4.00 28.76
C SER A 7 33.46 3.96 28.39
N ALA A 8 33.12 3.09 27.44
CA ALA A 8 31.76 2.62 27.23
C ALA A 8 31.34 1.77 28.43
N GLU A 9 31.06 2.43 29.56
CA GLU A 9 30.35 1.81 30.67
C GLU A 9 28.95 1.48 30.19
N SER A 10 28.73 0.18 29.94
CA SER A 10 27.40 -0.38 29.72
C SER A 10 26.63 -0.23 31.01
N PHE A 11 25.99 0.92 31.18
CA PHE A 11 25.21 1.15 32.37
C PHE A 11 23.88 0.40 32.26
N PRO A 12 23.47 -0.37 33.29
CA PRO A 12 22.17 -1.05 33.31
C PRO A 12 21.01 -0.06 33.20
N ASP A 13 19.81 -0.57 32.90
CA ASP A 13 18.61 0.25 32.76
C ASP A 13 18.39 1.22 33.92
N TRP A 14 17.83 2.41 33.62
CA TRP A 14 17.53 3.43 34.63
C TRP A 14 16.55 2.89 35.68
N SER A 15 16.91 3.03 36.96
CA SER A 15 16.06 2.62 38.09
C SER A 15 14.68 3.28 38.03
N ARG A 16 13.65 2.60 38.55
CA ARG A 16 12.27 3.12 38.61
C ARG A 16 12.19 4.50 39.26
N LYS A 17 12.91 4.69 40.36
CA LYS A 17 12.99 5.97 41.09
C LYS A 17 13.65 7.08 40.25
N ALA A 18 14.65 6.75 39.43
CA ALA A 18 15.23 7.71 38.49
C ALA A 18 14.25 8.12 37.38
N LYS A 19 13.41 7.19 36.90
CA LYS A 19 12.34 7.48 35.93
C LYS A 19 11.26 8.38 36.50
N GLU A 20 10.86 8.17 37.76
CA GLU A 20 9.91 9.03 38.48
C GLU A 20 10.48 10.45 38.66
N MET A 21 11.73 10.58 39.10
CA MET A 21 12.41 11.88 39.19
C MET A 21 12.53 12.57 37.83
N ALA A 22 12.83 11.84 36.75
CA ALA A 22 12.89 12.43 35.41
C ALA A 22 11.51 12.91 34.91
N ALA A 23 10.40 12.33 35.37
CA ALA A 23 9.06 12.81 35.02
C ALA A 23 8.75 14.19 35.63
N GLU A 24 9.32 14.52 36.79
CA GLU A 24 9.21 15.85 37.42
C GLU A 24 9.83 16.96 36.54
N ALA A 25 10.78 16.61 35.67
CA ALA A 25 11.42 17.56 34.75
C ALA A 25 10.43 18.23 33.79
N LYS A 26 9.26 17.63 33.56
CA LYS A 26 8.21 18.18 32.68
C LYS A 26 7.68 19.54 33.17
N VAL A 27 7.71 19.78 34.48
CA VAL A 27 7.12 20.98 35.13
C VAL A 27 8.20 22.00 35.52
N LEU A 28 9.48 21.65 35.41
CA LEU A 28 10.59 22.46 35.89
C LEU A 28 11.31 23.18 34.74
N THR A 29 11.63 24.46 34.93
CA THR A 29 12.40 25.28 33.99
C THR A 29 13.68 25.83 34.63
N GLY A 30 14.74 25.97 33.84
CA GLY A 30 16.00 26.62 34.23
C GLY A 30 16.73 25.94 35.40
N ASN A 31 17.11 26.73 36.41
CA ASN A 31 17.94 26.30 37.55
C ASN A 31 17.38 25.09 38.33
N LYS A 32 16.05 24.92 38.35
CA LYS A 32 15.40 23.78 39.00
C LYS A 32 15.65 22.46 38.27
N LEU A 33 15.84 22.52 36.95
CA LEU A 33 16.18 21.35 36.14
C LEU A 33 17.62 20.89 36.41
N GLU A 34 18.54 21.83 36.60
CA GLU A 34 19.92 21.50 36.98
C GLU A 34 19.99 20.87 38.38
N GLN A 35 19.21 21.38 39.33
CA GLN A 35 19.08 20.75 40.67
C GLN A 35 18.52 19.33 40.58
N LEU A 36 17.55 19.09 39.70
CA LEU A 36 17.01 17.75 39.44
C LEU A 36 18.07 16.82 38.85
N VAL A 37 18.86 17.29 37.88
CA VAL A 37 19.96 16.52 37.28
C VAL A 37 21.01 16.15 38.33
N ILE A 38 21.37 17.08 39.23
CA ILE A 38 22.29 16.82 40.35
C ILE A 38 21.70 15.77 41.31
N ARG A 39 20.39 15.83 41.57
CA ARG A 39 19.70 14.83 42.41
C ARG A 39 19.73 13.43 41.77
N ILE A 40 19.47 13.34 40.48
CA ILE A 40 19.55 12.08 39.71
C ILE A 40 20.99 11.56 39.67
N GLN A 41 21.98 12.44 39.51
CA GLN A 41 23.40 12.11 39.56
C GLN A 41 23.78 11.50 40.92
N ARG A 42 23.39 12.14 42.03
CA ARG A 42 23.63 11.62 43.40
C ARG A 42 22.97 10.26 43.63
N HIS A 43 21.78 10.06 43.06
CA HIS A 43 21.03 8.81 43.22
C HIS A 43 21.57 7.66 42.34
N THR A 44 22.12 7.97 41.16
CA THR A 44 22.50 6.94 40.18
C THR A 44 24.01 6.75 40.03
N GLY A 45 24.83 7.66 40.59
CA GLY A 45 26.29 7.67 40.43
C GLY A 45 26.78 7.97 39.01
N ARG A 46 25.86 8.29 38.08
CA ARG A 46 26.18 8.48 36.66
C ARG A 46 26.72 9.88 36.37
N PRO A 47 27.53 10.05 35.31
CA PRO A 47 28.04 11.36 34.96
C PRO A 47 26.91 12.34 34.62
N LYS A 48 27.12 13.62 34.95
CA LYS A 48 26.16 14.72 34.78
C LYS A 48 25.58 14.77 33.35
N GLU A 49 26.42 14.50 32.34
CA GLU A 49 26.02 14.47 30.93
C GLU A 49 25.01 13.35 30.62
N THR A 50 25.23 12.15 31.14
CA THR A 50 24.31 11.01 30.96
C THR A 50 22.97 11.27 31.65
N CYS A 51 22.98 11.91 32.83
CA CYS A 51 21.77 12.32 33.53
C CYS A 51 21.00 13.42 32.75
N TRP A 52 21.71 14.39 32.16
CA TRP A 52 21.10 15.40 31.29
C TRP A 52 20.43 14.77 30.07
N ARG A 53 21.13 13.88 29.37
CA ARG A 53 20.58 13.17 28.20
C ARG A 53 19.33 12.38 28.57
N PHE A 54 19.35 11.71 29.72
CA PHE A 54 18.19 10.97 30.24
C PHE A 54 17.00 11.86 30.56
N VAL A 55 17.21 12.97 31.26
CA VAL A 55 16.15 13.94 31.58
C VAL A 55 15.54 14.55 30.32
N ILE A 56 16.36 14.89 29.32
CA ILE A 56 15.88 15.39 28.04
C ILE A 56 15.07 14.32 27.30
N GLN A 57 15.54 13.07 27.27
CA GLN A 57 14.90 12.01 26.50
C GLN A 57 13.64 11.43 27.16
N TYR A 58 13.59 11.39 28.49
CA TYR A 58 12.52 10.74 29.25
C TYR A 58 11.55 11.75 29.88
N GLY A 59 12.05 12.89 30.35
CA GLY A 59 11.26 13.90 31.06
C GLY A 59 10.71 15.03 30.17
N ILE A 60 11.47 15.44 29.16
CA ILE A 60 11.14 16.62 28.33
C ILE A 60 10.62 16.22 26.95
N LYS A 61 11.36 15.36 26.23
CA LYS A 61 10.93 14.84 24.94
C LYS A 61 9.85 13.79 25.18
N GLN A 62 8.59 14.18 25.06
CA GLN A 62 7.54 13.18 24.92
C GLN A 62 7.89 12.31 23.70
N LYS A 63 7.91 10.99 23.89
CA LYS A 63 7.81 10.10 22.73
C LYS A 63 6.52 10.50 22.03
N PRO A 64 6.56 10.94 20.76
CA PRO A 64 5.34 11.27 20.06
C PRO A 64 4.47 10.02 20.10
N ASP A 65 3.25 10.17 20.63
CA ASP A 65 2.29 9.08 20.60
C ASP A 65 1.99 8.79 19.13
N TYR A 66 2.56 7.72 18.61
CA TYR A 66 2.40 7.37 17.22
C TYR A 66 0.99 6.82 17.05
N ARG A 67 0.06 7.70 16.63
CA ARG A 67 -1.30 7.29 16.25
C ARG A 67 -1.22 6.10 15.29
N ARG A 68 -1.70 4.94 15.76
CA ARG A 68 -1.72 3.70 14.99
C ARG A 68 -2.64 3.85 13.79
N TRP A 69 -2.34 3.15 12.70
CA TRP A 69 -3.24 3.07 11.57
C TRP A 69 -4.35 2.09 11.91
N THR A 70 -5.58 2.46 11.62
CA THR A 70 -6.74 1.58 11.72
C THR A 70 -7.11 1.08 10.32
N ASP A 71 -7.71 -0.09 10.23
CA ASP A 71 -8.19 -0.66 8.97
C ASP A 71 -9.12 0.30 8.19
N PRO A 72 -10.11 1.00 8.80
CA PRO A 72 -10.91 1.98 8.07
C PRO A 72 -10.10 3.18 7.56
N GLU A 73 -9.06 3.61 8.28
CA GLU A 73 -8.18 4.66 7.77
C GLU A 73 -7.38 4.17 6.56
N PHE A 74 -6.99 2.90 6.55
CA PHE A 74 -6.25 2.28 5.46
C PHE A 74 -7.11 2.13 4.20
N ASP A 75 -8.36 1.67 4.35
CA ASP A 75 -9.30 1.55 3.24
C ASP A 75 -9.62 2.91 2.64
N LEU A 76 -9.83 3.94 3.48
CA LEU A 76 -10.03 5.30 3.02
C LEU A 76 -8.81 5.84 2.25
N VAL A 77 -7.59 5.53 2.71
CA VAL A 77 -6.37 5.87 1.94
C VAL A 77 -6.40 5.21 0.56
N ARG A 78 -6.75 3.93 0.48
CA ARG A 78 -6.78 3.18 -0.78
C ARG A 78 -7.78 3.78 -1.76
N GLU A 79 -9.00 4.06 -1.29
CA GLU A 79 -10.07 4.62 -2.13
C GLU A 79 -9.77 6.05 -2.58
N GLU A 80 -9.29 6.90 -1.68
CA GLU A 80 -9.05 8.31 -1.98
C GLU A 80 -7.79 8.52 -2.84
N LEU A 81 -6.78 7.64 -2.73
CA LEU A 81 -5.59 7.73 -3.57
C LEU A 81 -5.87 7.42 -5.04
N VAL A 82 -6.95 6.71 -5.36
CA VAL A 82 -7.40 6.54 -6.76
C VAL A 82 -7.83 7.88 -7.34
N LYS A 83 -8.47 8.73 -6.53
CA LYS A 83 -9.09 10.00 -6.97
C LYS A 83 -8.19 11.22 -6.82
N GLY A 84 -7.28 11.20 -5.84
CA GLY A 84 -6.54 12.38 -5.39
C GLY A 84 -5.03 12.18 -5.26
N THR A 85 -4.33 13.27 -4.95
CA THR A 85 -2.91 13.24 -4.61
C THR A 85 -2.70 12.87 -3.14
N VAL A 86 -1.51 12.38 -2.81
CA VAL A 86 -1.15 12.01 -1.42
C VAL A 86 -1.36 13.18 -0.47
N GLU A 87 -1.13 14.40 -0.94
CA GLU A 87 -1.27 15.64 -0.18
C GLU A 87 -2.75 15.92 0.16
N GLN A 88 -3.66 15.67 -0.77
CA GLN A 88 -5.11 15.81 -0.54
C GLN A 88 -5.62 14.74 0.44
N VAL A 89 -5.22 13.48 0.24
CA VAL A 89 -5.60 12.36 1.12
C VAL A 89 -5.06 12.57 2.54
N ALA A 90 -3.81 13.02 2.67
CA ALA A 90 -3.20 13.32 3.95
C ALA A 90 -3.96 14.41 4.72
N LYS A 91 -4.42 15.47 4.03
CA LYS A 91 -5.27 16.51 4.63
C LYS A 91 -6.60 15.93 5.12
N LYS A 92 -7.25 15.08 4.32
CA LYS A 92 -8.53 14.45 4.67
C LYS A 92 -8.44 13.56 5.92
N LEU A 93 -7.32 12.86 6.10
CA LEU A 93 -7.03 12.00 7.25
C LEU A 93 -6.40 12.72 8.44
N ASN A 94 -6.17 14.04 8.34
CA ASN A 94 -5.42 14.81 9.34
C ASN A 94 -4.05 14.19 9.68
N ARG A 95 -3.36 13.65 8.68
CA ARG A 95 -2.01 13.07 8.81
C ARG A 95 -1.01 13.80 7.92
N THR A 96 0.28 13.61 8.19
CA THR A 96 1.32 14.15 7.31
C THR A 96 1.43 13.30 6.03
N PRO A 97 1.72 13.90 4.87
CA PRO A 97 1.96 13.14 3.63
C PRO A 97 3.06 12.08 3.78
N LYS A 98 4.06 12.37 4.63
CA LYS A 98 5.14 11.42 4.96
C LYS A 98 4.61 10.21 5.72
N ALA A 99 3.64 10.37 6.62
CA ALA A 99 3.01 9.25 7.33
C ALA A 99 2.26 8.33 6.37
N VAL A 100 1.50 8.90 5.42
CA VAL A 100 0.79 8.14 4.37
C VAL A 100 1.78 7.33 3.52
N ARG A 101 2.85 7.98 3.02
CA ARG A 101 3.89 7.29 2.21
C ARG A 101 4.60 6.17 2.99
N ASN A 102 4.91 6.40 4.27
CA ASN A 102 5.55 5.40 5.10
C ASN A 102 4.62 4.21 5.39
N MET A 103 3.33 4.49 5.58
CA MET A 103 2.32 3.45 5.75
C MET A 103 2.21 2.59 4.49
N LEU A 104 2.09 3.21 3.32
CA LEU A 104 2.01 2.50 2.03
C LEU A 104 3.23 1.59 1.83
N ARG A 105 4.43 2.12 2.09
CA ARG A 105 5.68 1.34 2.01
C ARG A 105 5.71 0.14 2.95
N ARG A 106 5.19 0.27 4.17
CA ARG A 106 5.14 -0.83 5.16
C ARG A 106 4.16 -1.92 4.76
N ASN A 107 3.09 -1.55 4.06
CA ASN A 107 2.08 -2.48 3.57
C ASN A 107 2.36 -2.96 2.13
N HIS A 108 3.59 -2.76 1.64
CA HIS A 108 4.01 -3.16 0.28
C HIS A 108 3.12 -2.62 -0.85
N LEU A 109 2.45 -1.48 -0.63
CA LEU A 109 1.65 -0.81 -1.64
C LEU A 109 2.41 0.39 -2.18
N SER A 110 2.56 0.47 -3.50
CA SER A 110 3.01 1.70 -4.15
C SER A 110 1.80 2.51 -4.62
N LEU A 111 1.99 3.83 -4.72
CA LEU A 111 0.97 4.70 -5.30
C LEU A 111 0.59 4.24 -6.70
N ARG A 112 1.53 3.71 -7.48
CA ARG A 112 1.31 3.23 -8.86
C ARG A 112 0.52 1.93 -8.90
N ASP A 113 0.60 1.10 -7.86
CA ASP A 113 -0.21 -0.13 -7.78
C ASP A 113 -1.68 0.20 -7.48
N ILE A 114 -1.91 1.30 -6.76
CA ILE A 114 -3.25 1.80 -6.43
C ILE A 114 -3.80 2.66 -7.59
N ARG A 115 -2.95 3.52 -8.17
CA ARG A 115 -3.24 4.42 -9.28
C ARG A 115 -2.78 3.81 -10.60
N CYS A 116 -3.69 3.06 -11.25
CA CYS A 116 -3.48 2.56 -12.61
C CYS A 116 -3.69 3.65 -13.69
N ASP A 117 -3.94 4.89 -13.30
CA ASP A 117 -4.25 6.02 -14.19
C ASP A 117 -3.00 6.74 -14.73
N LEU A 118 -1.80 6.47 -14.19
CA LEU A 118 -0.58 7.16 -14.61
C LEU A 118 0.65 6.23 -14.59
N PHE A 119 1.30 6.10 -15.73
CA PHE A 119 2.50 5.29 -15.92
C PHE A 119 3.75 6.15 -16.03
N SER A 120 4.87 5.60 -15.56
CA SER A 120 6.19 6.10 -15.96
C SER A 120 6.76 5.22 -17.05
N VAL A 121 7.76 5.75 -17.77
CA VAL A 121 8.57 4.99 -18.72
C VAL A 121 9.08 3.67 -18.12
N GLU A 122 9.49 3.69 -16.86
CA GLU A 122 10.10 2.52 -16.21
C GLU A 122 9.07 1.45 -15.89
N THR A 123 7.93 1.87 -15.36
CA THR A 123 6.80 0.98 -15.08
C THR A 123 6.30 0.35 -16.38
N LEU A 124 6.11 1.16 -17.41
CA LEU A 124 5.62 0.70 -18.70
C LEU A 124 6.62 -0.25 -19.40
N ALA A 125 7.92 0.06 -19.34
CA ALA A 125 8.99 -0.80 -19.85
C ALA A 125 8.97 -2.19 -19.18
N THR A 126 8.80 -2.21 -17.86
CA THR A 126 8.78 -3.45 -17.09
C THR A 126 7.57 -4.31 -17.45
N ILE A 127 6.40 -3.67 -17.55
CA ILE A 127 5.13 -4.34 -17.83
C ILE A 127 5.09 -4.90 -19.25
N LEU A 128 5.42 -4.07 -20.25
CA LEU A 128 5.43 -4.49 -21.66
C LEU A 128 6.66 -5.33 -22.01
N ARG A 129 7.62 -5.48 -21.09
CA ARG A 129 8.93 -6.11 -21.32
C ARG A 129 9.67 -5.50 -22.51
N VAL A 130 9.58 -4.18 -22.64
CA VAL A 130 10.24 -3.39 -23.69
C VAL A 130 11.37 -2.56 -23.07
N ARG A 131 12.43 -2.29 -23.84
CA ARG A 131 13.52 -1.43 -23.37
C ARG A 131 13.00 -0.01 -23.12
N LYS A 132 13.52 0.66 -22.09
CA LYS A 132 13.18 2.07 -21.78
C LYS A 132 13.41 3.00 -22.97
N SER A 133 14.45 2.75 -23.76
CA SER A 133 14.80 3.53 -24.95
C SER A 133 13.71 3.51 -26.03
N GLU A 134 13.01 2.38 -26.20
CA GLU A 134 11.91 2.29 -27.18
C GLU A 134 10.73 3.15 -26.77
N ILE A 135 10.40 3.17 -25.48
CA ILE A 135 9.29 3.99 -24.99
C ILE A 135 9.63 5.48 -25.13
N VAL A 136 10.87 5.87 -24.84
CA VAL A 136 11.33 7.24 -25.10
C VAL A 136 11.27 7.56 -26.60
N HIS A 137 11.68 6.63 -27.45
CA HIS A 137 11.55 6.77 -28.90
C HIS A 137 10.09 6.96 -29.33
N TRP A 138 9.13 6.22 -28.76
CA TRP A 138 7.70 6.42 -29.06
C TRP A 138 7.21 7.82 -28.67
N ILE A 139 7.75 8.38 -27.58
CA ILE A 139 7.44 9.75 -27.16
C ILE A 139 8.07 10.76 -28.12
N GLU A 140 9.33 10.57 -28.51
CA GLU A 140 10.07 11.46 -29.43
C GLU A 140 9.48 11.47 -30.84
N GLN A 141 8.96 10.33 -31.31
CA GLN A 141 8.23 10.23 -32.58
C GLN A 141 6.80 10.78 -32.52
N GLY A 142 6.33 11.19 -31.33
CA GLY A 142 4.97 11.67 -31.13
C GLY A 142 3.89 10.57 -31.19
N TRP A 143 4.29 9.30 -31.18
CA TRP A 143 3.35 8.16 -31.17
C TRP A 143 2.68 8.00 -29.80
N LEU A 144 3.43 8.32 -28.73
CA LEU A 144 2.97 8.23 -27.35
C LEU A 144 2.95 9.63 -26.72
N GLU A 145 1.75 10.13 -26.45
CA GLU A 145 1.56 11.37 -25.69
C GLU A 145 2.03 11.17 -24.24
N ALA A 146 3.01 11.96 -23.81
CA ALA A 146 3.51 11.94 -22.44
C ALA A 146 3.67 13.36 -21.89
N SER A 147 3.16 13.59 -20.68
CA SER A 147 3.34 14.84 -19.96
C SER A 147 4.68 14.83 -19.24
N VAL A 148 5.51 15.86 -19.46
CA VAL A 148 6.78 16.01 -18.76
C VAL A 148 6.53 16.65 -17.39
N GLY A 149 6.89 15.93 -16.34
CA GLY A 149 6.95 16.47 -14.99
C GLY A 149 8.38 16.81 -14.60
N ASP A 150 8.55 17.93 -13.91
CA ASP A 150 9.86 18.35 -13.40
C ASP A 150 9.96 18.08 -11.90
N ARG A 151 10.97 17.32 -11.48
CA ARG A 151 11.36 17.21 -10.06
C ARG A 151 12.80 17.68 -9.92
N GLY A 152 12.95 18.98 -9.67
CA GLY A 152 14.26 19.60 -9.53
C GLY A 152 15.04 19.53 -10.85
N LYS A 153 16.16 18.81 -10.88
CA LYS A 153 17.01 18.66 -12.08
C LYS A 153 16.68 17.46 -12.97
N ARG A 154 15.67 16.65 -12.60
CA ARG A 154 15.29 15.45 -13.36
C ARG A 154 13.89 15.63 -13.94
N HIS A 155 13.81 15.44 -15.26
CA HIS A 155 12.56 15.32 -15.99
C HIS A 155 12.06 13.88 -15.87
N PHE A 156 10.75 13.71 -15.70
CA PHE A 156 10.11 12.40 -15.73
C PHE A 156 8.88 12.47 -16.61
N TYR A 157 8.68 11.44 -17.44
CA TYR A 157 7.50 11.34 -18.27
C TYR A 157 6.37 10.66 -17.51
N ILE A 158 5.18 11.24 -17.63
CA ILE A 158 3.91 10.72 -17.14
C ILE A 158 3.08 10.33 -18.37
N ILE A 159 2.72 9.06 -18.47
CA ILE A 159 1.98 8.49 -19.60
C ILE A 159 0.61 8.07 -19.08
N THR A 160 -0.47 8.52 -19.74
CA THR A 160 -1.83 8.11 -19.39
C THR A 160 -2.19 6.79 -20.09
N PRO A 161 -3.11 5.98 -19.52
CA PRO A 161 -3.68 4.82 -20.21
C PRO A 161 -4.31 5.21 -21.55
N GLU A 162 -4.96 6.36 -21.63
CA GLU A 162 -5.58 6.86 -22.86
C GLU A 162 -4.55 7.05 -23.98
N ALA A 163 -3.38 7.63 -23.66
CA ALA A 163 -2.29 7.79 -24.61
C ALA A 163 -1.77 6.44 -25.12
N LEU A 164 -1.71 5.43 -24.24
CA LEU A 164 -1.36 4.06 -24.60
C LEU A 164 -2.39 3.40 -25.53
N THR A 165 -3.67 3.65 -25.33
CA THR A 165 -4.72 3.15 -26.23
C THR A 165 -4.67 3.83 -27.59
N LYS A 166 -4.43 5.14 -27.62
CA LYS A 166 -4.23 5.87 -28.89
C LYS A 166 -3.04 5.31 -29.65
N LEU A 167 -1.91 5.07 -28.97
CA LEU A 167 -0.73 4.42 -29.53
C LEU A 167 -1.09 3.07 -30.14
N TYR A 168 -1.78 2.21 -29.38
CA TYR A 168 -2.15 0.88 -29.86
C TYR A 168 -3.10 0.93 -31.07
N LYS A 169 -4.08 1.83 -31.07
CA LYS A 169 -5.04 1.95 -32.19
C LYS A 169 -4.42 2.53 -33.46
N LEU A 170 -3.57 3.54 -33.34
CA LEU A 170 -3.04 4.28 -34.47
C LEU A 170 -1.74 3.68 -35.03
N HIS A 171 -0.91 3.11 -34.16
CA HIS A 171 0.45 2.68 -34.50
C HIS A 171 0.69 1.18 -34.29
N GLN A 172 -0.36 0.35 -34.19
CA GLN A 172 -0.25 -1.11 -34.01
C GLN A 172 0.73 -1.75 -35.00
N GLN A 173 0.59 -1.42 -36.28
CA GLN A 173 1.39 -2.02 -37.35
C GLN A 173 2.86 -1.60 -37.27
N ASP A 174 3.14 -0.36 -36.87
CA ASP A 174 4.51 0.15 -36.73
C ASP A 174 5.20 -0.45 -35.51
N LEU A 175 4.45 -0.71 -34.44
CA LEU A 175 4.90 -1.44 -33.27
C LEU A 175 5.23 -2.90 -33.61
N LEU A 176 4.42 -3.55 -34.44
CA LEU A 176 4.68 -4.92 -34.92
C LEU A 176 5.93 -5.00 -35.81
N LYS A 177 6.12 -4.05 -36.72
CA LYS A 177 7.32 -3.95 -37.57
C LYS A 177 8.60 -3.80 -36.75
N ARG A 178 8.53 -3.11 -35.61
CA ARG A 178 9.66 -2.94 -34.67
C ARG A 178 9.86 -4.12 -33.71
N GLY A 179 8.99 -5.13 -33.73
CA GLY A 179 9.17 -6.36 -32.97
C GLY A 179 8.85 -6.24 -31.49
N ILE A 180 7.69 -5.67 -31.14
CA ILE A 180 7.14 -5.87 -29.79
C ILE A 180 6.97 -7.38 -29.57
N ARG A 181 7.74 -7.92 -28.64
CA ARG A 181 7.87 -9.37 -28.44
C ARG A 181 6.61 -10.04 -27.93
N ASN A 182 5.66 -9.28 -27.38
CA ASN A 182 4.46 -9.86 -26.78
C ASN A 182 3.25 -8.93 -26.92
N GLN A 183 2.56 -9.05 -28.06
CA GLN A 183 1.31 -8.34 -28.34
C GLN A 183 0.21 -8.72 -27.34
N ALA A 184 0.11 -10.01 -26.98
CA ALA A 184 -0.88 -10.50 -26.04
C ALA A 184 -0.72 -9.86 -24.65
N LEU A 185 0.52 -9.65 -24.18
CA LEU A 185 0.77 -8.91 -22.93
C LEU A 185 0.34 -7.44 -23.04
N PHE A 186 0.57 -6.79 -24.18
CA PHE A 186 0.15 -5.41 -24.39
C PHE A 186 -1.38 -5.31 -24.35
N GLU A 187 -2.06 -6.19 -25.07
CA GLU A 187 -3.53 -6.22 -25.16
C GLU A 187 -4.17 -6.60 -23.82
N ALA A 188 -3.66 -7.64 -23.15
CA ALA A 188 -4.10 -8.01 -21.80
C ALA A 188 -3.86 -6.86 -20.81
N TYR A 189 -2.78 -6.11 -20.95
CA TYR A 189 -2.49 -4.97 -20.09
C TYR A 189 -3.40 -3.78 -20.35
N LEU A 190 -3.70 -3.48 -21.63
CA LEU A 190 -4.72 -2.49 -21.97
C LEU A 190 -6.07 -2.92 -21.39
N GLN A 191 -6.50 -4.15 -21.63
CA GLN A 191 -7.74 -4.67 -21.05
C GLN A 191 -7.74 -4.62 -19.53
N TYR A 192 -6.62 -4.87 -18.85
CA TYR A 192 -6.51 -4.76 -17.39
C TYR A 192 -6.59 -3.31 -16.89
N CYS A 193 -5.94 -2.37 -17.58
CA CYS A 193 -5.95 -0.95 -17.21
C CYS A 193 -7.31 -0.28 -17.48
N PHE A 194 -8.05 -0.80 -18.47
CA PHE A 194 -9.36 -0.30 -18.89
C PHE A 194 -10.52 -1.16 -18.41
N SER A 195 -10.28 -2.34 -17.86
CA SER A 195 -11.27 -3.07 -17.09
C SER A 195 -11.66 -2.11 -15.97
N PRO A 196 -12.92 -1.66 -15.92
CA PRO A 196 -13.44 -1.12 -14.69
C PRO A 196 -13.17 -2.25 -13.71
N LYS A 197 -12.24 -2.06 -12.77
CA LYS A 197 -12.08 -3.03 -11.71
C LYS A 197 -13.47 -3.03 -11.07
N HIS A 198 -14.31 -4.01 -11.40
CA HIS A 198 -15.66 -4.21 -10.87
C HIS A 198 -15.60 -4.59 -9.38
N THR A 199 -14.59 -4.06 -8.68
CA THR A 199 -14.30 -4.11 -7.27
C THR A 199 -13.92 -2.71 -6.74
N ILE A 200 -14.18 -1.64 -7.50
CA ILE A 200 -14.13 -0.27 -6.98
C ILE A 200 -15.47 0.01 -6.31
N GLY A 201 -15.48 -0.07 -4.97
CA GLY A 201 -16.41 0.61 -4.07
C GLY A 201 -17.90 0.42 -4.35
N GLU A 202 -18.46 1.14 -5.34
CA GLU A 202 -19.89 1.22 -5.61
C GLU A 202 -20.52 -0.15 -5.93
N GLN A 203 -20.03 -0.89 -6.92
CA GLN A 203 -20.61 -2.21 -7.23
C GLN A 203 -20.44 -3.23 -6.10
N LEU A 204 -19.36 -3.15 -5.32
CA LEU A 204 -19.15 -4.04 -4.18
C LEU A 204 -20.04 -3.65 -2.98
N LEU A 205 -20.34 -2.37 -2.83
CA LEU A 205 -21.30 -1.83 -1.87
C LEU A 205 -22.73 -2.17 -2.28
N ASP A 206 -23.06 -2.12 -3.56
CA ASP A 206 -24.36 -2.50 -4.10
C ASP A 206 -24.58 -3.99 -3.94
N VAL A 207 -23.62 -4.85 -4.28
CA VAL A 207 -23.75 -6.30 -4.04
C VAL A 207 -23.86 -6.64 -2.55
N ARG A 208 -23.18 -5.90 -1.66
CA ARG A 208 -23.31 -6.08 -0.21
C ARG A 208 -24.62 -5.55 0.36
N ARG A 209 -25.13 -4.43 -0.17
CA ARG A 209 -26.45 -3.87 0.14
C ARG A 209 -27.54 -4.81 -0.35
N ASP A 210 -27.48 -5.25 -1.60
CA ASP A 210 -28.36 -6.26 -2.20
C ASP A 210 -28.36 -7.57 -1.40
N LYS A 211 -27.18 -8.08 -1.00
CA LYS A 211 -27.12 -9.31 -0.21
C LYS A 211 -27.73 -9.13 1.18
N ARG A 212 -27.58 -7.95 1.78
CA ARG A 212 -28.20 -7.59 3.06
C ARG A 212 -29.71 -7.38 2.93
N GLU A 213 -30.17 -6.75 1.85
CA GLU A 213 -31.57 -6.51 1.55
C GLU A 213 -32.30 -7.82 1.21
N ARG A 214 -31.69 -8.71 0.40
CA ARG A 214 -32.23 -10.05 0.15
C ARG A 214 -32.30 -10.88 1.43
N ALA A 215 -31.29 -10.82 2.30
CA ALA A 215 -31.31 -11.52 3.58
C ALA A 215 -32.41 -10.95 4.52
N ALA A 216 -32.59 -9.63 4.54
CA ALA A 216 -33.66 -8.99 5.30
C ALA A 216 -35.06 -9.32 4.76
N PHE A 217 -35.22 -9.36 3.43
CA PHE A 217 -36.45 -9.75 2.77
C PHE A 217 -36.79 -11.22 3.02
N ALA A 218 -35.81 -12.12 2.89
CA ALA A 218 -35.99 -13.54 3.21
C ALA A 218 -36.35 -13.75 4.69
N ALA A 219 -35.73 -13.02 5.61
CA ALA A 219 -36.08 -13.08 7.03
C ALA A 219 -37.48 -12.52 7.33
N ALA A 220 -37.92 -11.47 6.61
CA ALA A 220 -39.27 -10.91 6.73
C ALA A 220 -40.33 -11.86 6.16
N ASN A 221 -40.04 -12.53 5.04
CA ASN A 221 -40.95 -13.49 4.41
C ASN A 221 -41.01 -14.83 5.17
N ALA A 222 -39.91 -15.25 5.80
CA ALA A 222 -39.88 -16.40 6.70
C ALA A 222 -40.68 -16.15 8.00
N GLY A 223 -40.89 -14.88 8.37
CA GLY A 223 -41.78 -14.50 9.48
C GLY A 223 -43.26 -14.37 9.10
N ASN A 224 -43.60 -14.46 7.81
CA ASN A 224 -44.95 -14.19 7.29
C ASN A 224 -45.51 -15.32 6.40
N SER A 225 -44.95 -16.53 6.46
CA SER A 225 -45.50 -17.72 5.79
C SER A 225 -45.91 -18.75 6.84
N ASP A 226 -47.12 -18.57 7.35
CA ASP A 226 -47.94 -19.71 7.76
C ASP A 226 -48.75 -20.11 6.53
N ALA A 227 -48.51 -21.34 6.06
CA ALA A 227 -49.25 -22.12 5.06
C ALA A 227 -49.53 -21.50 3.67
N VAL A 228 -48.73 -21.89 2.66
CA VAL A 228 -49.23 -22.58 1.44
C VAL A 228 -48.11 -23.49 0.93
N GLU A 229 -48.33 -24.80 1.03
CA GLU A 229 -47.65 -25.81 0.22
C GLU A 229 -48.22 -25.70 -1.20
N ASP A 230 -47.38 -25.53 -2.21
CA ASP A 230 -47.73 -25.91 -3.58
C ASP A 230 -46.57 -26.74 -4.14
N GLU A 231 -46.92 -27.99 -4.39
CA GLU A 231 -46.18 -29.05 -5.04
C GLU A 231 -46.01 -28.78 -6.55
N GLU A 232 -44.94 -29.38 -7.10
CA GLU A 232 -44.71 -29.75 -8.52
C GLU A 232 -44.50 -28.56 -9.51
N ASP A 233 -43.46 -28.56 -10.35
CA ASP A 233 -43.21 -29.55 -11.40
C ASP A 233 -41.77 -30.08 -11.47
N GLU A 234 -41.68 -31.40 -11.55
CA GLU A 234 -40.58 -32.16 -12.16
C GLU A 234 -40.60 -31.95 -13.69
N ASP A 235 -39.44 -31.77 -14.31
CA ASP A 235 -39.04 -32.50 -15.53
C ASP A 235 -37.61 -32.10 -15.96
N ASP A 236 -36.73 -33.11 -15.89
CA ASP A 236 -35.75 -33.56 -16.90
C ASP A 236 -34.76 -32.55 -17.56
N GLN A 237 -33.48 -32.85 -17.82
CA GLN A 237 -32.56 -33.98 -17.61
C GLN A 237 -31.17 -33.47 -18.08
N ASP A 238 -30.12 -33.95 -17.43
CA ASP A 238 -28.74 -34.17 -17.93
C ASP A 238 -27.90 -33.02 -18.55
N GLU A 239 -26.76 -32.71 -17.93
CA GLU A 239 -25.45 -32.99 -18.57
C GLU A 239 -24.26 -32.88 -17.59
N ALA A 240 -23.70 -34.06 -17.31
CA ALA A 240 -22.28 -34.41 -17.22
C ALA A 240 -21.31 -33.47 -16.47
N GLU A 241 -21.09 -33.88 -15.23
CA GLU A 241 -19.80 -33.90 -14.53
C GLU A 241 -18.63 -34.33 -15.45
N PHE A 242 -17.71 -33.42 -15.76
CA PHE A 242 -16.40 -33.75 -16.32
C PHE A 242 -15.32 -32.82 -15.75
N GLY A 243 -14.77 -33.20 -14.60
CA GLY A 243 -13.50 -32.70 -14.10
C GLY A 243 -12.58 -33.90 -13.88
N PRO A 244 -11.39 -33.96 -14.48
CA PRO A 244 -10.49 -35.09 -14.28
C PRO A 244 -10.08 -35.20 -12.81
N SER A 245 -10.22 -36.40 -12.24
CA SER A 245 -9.75 -36.73 -10.90
C SER A 245 -8.23 -36.67 -10.85
N LEU A 246 -7.72 -36.21 -9.70
CA LEU A 246 -6.31 -35.97 -9.42
C LEU A 246 -5.44 -37.26 -9.38
N GLU A 247 -6.03 -38.43 -9.61
CA GLU A 247 -5.37 -39.75 -9.48
C GLU A 247 -4.75 -40.25 -10.79
N ASP A 248 -5.07 -39.65 -11.94
CA ASP A 248 -4.55 -40.09 -13.26
C ASP A 248 -3.18 -39.46 -13.64
N LEU A 249 -2.60 -38.61 -12.78
CA LEU A 249 -1.35 -37.90 -13.06
C LEU A 249 -0.08 -38.60 -12.52
N GLU A 250 -0.22 -39.67 -11.72
CA GLU A 250 0.92 -40.40 -11.17
C GLU A 250 1.41 -41.57 -12.04
N GLU A 251 0.69 -41.98 -13.09
CA GLU A 251 1.12 -43.08 -13.98
C GLU A 251 1.98 -42.65 -15.19
N LEU A 252 2.22 -41.35 -15.39
CA LEU A 252 2.98 -40.87 -16.56
C LEU A 252 4.50 -40.72 -16.33
N ASP A 253 5.00 -40.93 -15.11
CA ASP A 253 6.44 -40.81 -14.82
C ASP A 253 7.22 -42.13 -14.96
N GLU A 254 6.58 -43.28 -15.14
CA GLU A 254 7.26 -44.59 -15.25
C GLU A 254 7.53 -45.07 -16.69
N GLN A 255 7.12 -44.34 -17.74
CA GLN A 255 7.36 -44.76 -19.14
C GLN A 255 8.42 -43.96 -19.90
N SER A 256 9.20 -43.08 -19.23
CA SER A 256 10.29 -42.35 -19.90
C SER A 256 11.68 -43.01 -19.80
N GLU A 257 11.82 -44.18 -19.16
CA GLU A 257 13.10 -44.88 -18.99
C GLU A 257 13.17 -46.31 -19.59
N ARG A 258 12.59 -46.54 -20.79
CA ARG A 258 12.94 -47.71 -21.62
C ARG A 258 13.04 -47.39 -23.11
#